data_AF-A0AAU4DDQ1-F1
#
_entry.id   AF-A0AAU4DDQ1-F1
#
_cell.length_a   1.000
_cell.length_b   1.000
_cell.length_c   1.000
_cell.angle_alpha   90.00
_cell.angle_beta   90.00
_cell.angle_gamma   90.00
#
_symmetry.space_group_name_H-M   'P 1'
#
loop_
_entity.id
_entity.type
_entity.pdbx_description
1 polymer ?
#
loop_
_entity_poly.entity_id
_entity_poly.type
_entity_poly.pdbx_seq_one_letter_code
_entity_poly.pdbx_strand_id
1 'polypeptide(L)'
;MTDVLEYRSNAIVELMAVLPADRDAQWLKNSLQQAIMVEIATIGPYASALWSIKSASEAVAKDIREIIFDEMTHMGLVCNMLTTIGGTPVLADPKVVPKYEHALPGGVRPDLTVFLEGLTKDSVEMFSEIERPENPVAQFETFATIGAFYTAIEEAFETHQHLISGARQVDFSLESHGQGNKIVPLDTIEKVRAAIEIIKEQGEGTSASPENPFPGKPGELAHYYVFREMFHGKRLIKVSESPAVWDFKGEDVPLPPAFPMGRVPEGGWANDASNAPAPAVQQVLGAFNTQFSAMLRALEAAWQTDDRTPLVTAIGHMSGMRTEARKLVQLELPDGSGRTYGPEFLYIEE
;
A
#
# COMPACT_ATOMS: atom_id res chain seq x y z
N MET A 1 -24.97 7.12 9.32
CA MET A 1 -24.42 7.87 8.18
C MET A 1 -22.97 7.51 8.15
N THR A 2 -22.61 6.49 7.38
CA THR A 2 -21.25 5.96 7.34
C THR A 2 -20.45 6.80 6.35
N ASP A 3 -19.44 7.51 6.85
CA ASP A 3 -18.47 8.31 6.08
C ASP A 3 -17.48 7.42 5.32
N VAL A 4 -17.97 6.35 4.68
CA VAL A 4 -17.18 5.29 4.01
C VAL A 4 -16.38 5.78 2.82
N LEU A 5 -16.69 6.96 2.28
CA LEU A 5 -15.88 7.58 1.24
C LEU A 5 -14.92 8.64 1.79
N GLU A 6 -14.98 8.95 3.08
CA GLU A 6 -14.09 9.94 3.69
C GLU A 6 -12.82 9.25 4.20
N TYR A 7 -11.67 9.63 3.64
CA TYR A 7 -10.35 9.13 4.04
C TYR A 7 -10.08 9.40 5.52
N ARG A 8 -10.42 10.61 5.97
CA ARG A 8 -10.28 11.04 7.37
C ARG A 8 -11.51 10.63 8.18
N SER A 9 -11.73 9.34 8.35
CA SER A 9 -12.86 8.78 9.10
C SER A 9 -12.44 7.61 9.99
N ASN A 10 -13.34 7.20 10.88
CA ASN A 10 -13.24 5.96 11.67
C ASN A 10 -14.04 4.81 11.03
N ALA A 11 -14.24 4.84 9.71
CA ALA A 11 -15.17 3.93 9.03
C ALA A 11 -14.83 2.44 9.24
N ILE A 12 -13.56 2.03 9.22
CA ILE A 12 -13.17 0.63 9.51
C ILE A 12 -13.47 0.29 10.96
N VAL A 13 -13.19 1.18 11.91
CA VAL A 13 -13.53 0.96 13.33
C VAL A 13 -15.04 0.77 13.52
N GLU A 14 -15.85 1.60 12.88
CA GLU A 14 -17.32 1.50 12.92
C GLU A 14 -17.83 0.21 12.25
N LEU A 15 -17.25 -0.17 11.11
CA LEU A 15 -17.57 -1.42 10.42
C LEU A 15 -17.21 -2.64 11.27
N MET A 16 -16.05 -2.62 11.92
CA MET A 16 -15.60 -3.72 12.78
C MET A 16 -16.42 -3.85 14.07
N ALA A 17 -17.13 -2.79 14.49
CA ALA A 17 -18.07 -2.84 15.60
C ALA A 17 -19.41 -3.53 15.24
N VAL A 18 -19.70 -3.74 13.95
CA VAL A 18 -20.90 -4.45 13.51
C VAL A 18 -20.75 -5.95 13.77
N LEU A 19 -21.73 -6.53 14.48
CA LEU A 19 -21.75 -7.94 14.83
C LEU A 19 -21.80 -8.80 13.56
N PRO A 20 -21.12 -9.97 13.51
CA PRO A 20 -21.09 -10.82 12.32
C PRO A 20 -22.47 -11.15 11.73
N ALA A 21 -23.50 -11.32 12.57
CA ALA A 21 -24.87 -11.61 12.13
C ALA A 21 -25.57 -10.45 11.40
N ASP A 22 -25.08 -9.21 11.60
CA ASP A 22 -25.65 -7.98 11.04
C ASP A 22 -24.82 -7.42 9.87
N ARG A 23 -23.72 -8.09 9.50
CA ARG A 23 -22.86 -7.70 8.36
C ARG A 23 -23.55 -8.07 7.05
N ASP A 24 -24.31 -7.13 6.50
CA ASP A 24 -25.05 -7.33 5.24
C ASP A 24 -24.21 -7.03 3.97
N ALA A 25 -24.86 -7.08 2.81
CA ALA A 25 -24.23 -6.77 1.53
C ALA A 25 -23.67 -5.33 1.45
N GLN A 26 -24.27 -4.37 2.15
CA GLN A 26 -23.80 -2.99 2.16
C GLN A 26 -22.58 -2.84 3.07
N TRP A 27 -22.57 -3.52 4.22
CA TRP A 27 -21.38 -3.64 5.06
C TRP A 27 -20.20 -4.16 4.25
N LEU A 28 -20.39 -5.25 3.50
CA LEU A 28 -19.30 -5.84 2.71
C LEU A 28 -18.77 -4.90 1.64
N LYS A 29 -19.66 -4.19 0.92
CA LYS A 29 -19.25 -3.17 -0.08
C LYS A 29 -18.47 -2.02 0.56
N ASN A 30 -18.94 -1.55 1.73
CA ASN A 30 -18.28 -0.47 2.46
C ASN A 30 -16.90 -0.91 2.96
N SER A 31 -16.79 -2.12 3.49
CA SER A 31 -15.52 -2.70 3.94
C SER A 31 -14.52 -2.84 2.80
N LEU A 32 -14.96 -3.31 1.63
CA LEU A 32 -14.08 -3.44 0.47
C LEU A 32 -13.63 -2.08 -0.09
N GLN A 33 -14.49 -1.06 -0.08
CA GLN A 33 -14.08 0.30 -0.45
C GLN A 33 -13.03 0.87 0.52
N GLN A 34 -13.19 0.62 1.82
CA GLN A 34 -12.19 1.02 2.82
C GLN A 34 -10.88 0.25 2.66
N ALA A 35 -10.95 -1.06 2.36
CA ALA A 35 -9.77 -1.86 2.07
C ALA A 35 -8.99 -1.30 0.85
N ILE A 36 -9.67 -0.97 -0.25
CA ILE A 36 -9.04 -0.30 -1.41
C ILE A 36 -8.28 0.97 -0.99
N MET A 37 -8.87 1.78 -0.10
CA MET A 37 -8.25 3.01 0.39
C MET A 37 -7.01 2.72 1.26
N VAL A 38 -7.01 1.64 2.04
CA VAL A 38 -5.83 1.19 2.79
C VAL A 38 -4.72 0.78 1.83
N GLU A 39 -4.99 -0.15 0.90
CA GLU A 39 -3.99 -0.66 -0.06
C GLU A 39 -3.33 0.45 -0.87
N ILE A 40 -4.10 1.42 -1.38
CA ILE A 40 -3.50 2.51 -2.17
C ILE A 40 -2.73 3.53 -1.33
N ALA A 41 -3.02 3.63 -0.03
CA ALA A 41 -2.33 4.56 0.86
C ALA A 41 -0.88 4.14 1.15
N THR A 42 -0.59 2.83 1.16
CA THR A 42 0.75 2.26 1.45
C THR A 42 1.74 2.49 0.30
N ILE A 43 1.26 2.55 -0.95
CA ILE A 43 2.09 2.63 -2.16
C ILE A 43 2.92 3.93 -2.21
N GLY A 44 2.33 5.09 -1.88
CA GLY A 44 3.00 6.38 -2.02
C GLY A 44 4.29 6.54 -1.18
N PRO A 45 4.26 6.20 0.13
CA PRO A 45 5.44 6.19 0.97
C PRO A 45 6.53 5.22 0.48
N TYR A 46 6.15 3.99 0.11
CA TYR A 46 7.11 2.99 -0.38
C TYR A 46 7.76 3.45 -1.69
N ALA A 47 6.96 4.02 -2.61
CA ALA A 47 7.45 4.57 -3.87
C ALA A 47 8.38 5.77 -3.66
N SER A 48 8.09 6.64 -2.68
CA SER A 48 8.94 7.79 -2.32
C SER A 48 10.33 7.33 -1.87
N ALA A 49 10.38 6.34 -0.98
CA ALA A 49 11.64 5.72 -0.57
C ALA A 49 12.36 5.07 -1.76
N LEU A 50 11.67 4.25 -2.57
CA LEU A 50 12.25 3.61 -3.74
C LEU A 50 12.87 4.62 -4.71
N TRP A 51 12.16 5.70 -5.02
CA TRP A 51 12.64 6.72 -5.97
C TRP A 51 13.81 7.53 -5.43
N SER A 52 13.97 7.63 -4.10
CA SER A 52 15.14 8.25 -3.48
C SER A 52 16.42 7.39 -3.60
N ILE A 53 16.33 6.07 -3.75
CA ILE A 53 17.52 5.19 -3.82
C ILE A 53 18.31 5.48 -5.10
N LYS A 54 19.63 5.71 -5.00
CA LYS A 54 20.45 6.15 -6.14
C LYS A 54 20.57 5.06 -7.22
N SER A 55 20.73 3.80 -6.81
CA SER A 55 20.86 2.66 -7.72
C SER A 55 19.69 1.67 -7.57
N ALA A 56 19.05 1.34 -8.68
CA ALA A 56 17.98 0.33 -8.71
C ALA A 56 18.49 -1.12 -8.63
N SER A 57 19.81 -1.35 -8.64
CA SER A 57 20.39 -2.69 -8.52
C SER A 57 20.53 -3.18 -7.09
N GLU A 58 20.42 -2.28 -6.11
CA GLU A 58 20.53 -2.55 -4.68
C GLU A 58 19.46 -3.54 -4.24
N ALA A 59 19.79 -4.43 -3.30
CA ALA A 59 18.84 -5.43 -2.81
C ALA A 59 17.59 -4.78 -2.21
N VAL A 60 17.78 -3.80 -1.32
CA VAL A 60 16.70 -3.00 -0.72
C VAL A 60 15.80 -2.34 -1.78
N ALA A 61 16.35 -1.87 -2.89
CA ALA A 61 15.55 -1.28 -3.96
C ALA A 61 14.68 -2.31 -4.70
N LYS A 62 15.14 -3.56 -4.81
CA LYS A 62 14.37 -4.66 -5.39
C LYS A 62 13.29 -5.11 -4.43
N ASP A 63 13.62 -5.26 -3.15
CA ASP A 63 12.70 -5.68 -2.10
C ASP A 63 11.53 -4.68 -1.97
N ILE A 64 11.81 -3.37 -1.85
CA ILE A 64 10.76 -2.33 -1.80
C ILE A 64 9.94 -2.32 -3.10
N ARG A 65 10.59 -2.54 -4.25
CA ARG A 65 9.88 -2.58 -5.54
C ARG A 65 8.92 -3.78 -5.60
N GLU A 66 9.35 -4.96 -5.17
CA GLU A 66 8.54 -6.19 -5.13
C GLU A 66 7.30 -5.94 -4.25
N ILE A 67 7.49 -5.42 -3.03
CA ILE A 67 6.41 -5.04 -2.11
C ILE A 67 5.42 -4.06 -2.78
N ILE A 68 5.88 -3.00 -3.45
CA ILE A 68 4.98 -2.08 -4.16
C ILE A 68 4.10 -2.80 -5.19
N PHE A 69 4.61 -3.81 -5.88
CA PHE A 69 3.81 -4.59 -6.83
C PHE A 69 2.85 -5.56 -6.14
N ASP A 70 3.19 -6.05 -4.95
CA ASP A 70 2.27 -6.81 -4.10
C ASP A 70 1.09 -5.90 -3.71
N GLU A 71 1.33 -4.71 -3.16
CA GLU A 71 0.29 -3.74 -2.78
C GLU A 71 -0.60 -3.33 -3.97
N MET A 72 -0.01 -3.15 -5.17
CA MET A 72 -0.79 -2.91 -6.40
C MET A 72 -1.66 -4.10 -6.79
N THR A 73 -1.17 -5.33 -6.56
CA THR A 73 -1.91 -6.56 -6.79
C THR A 73 -3.04 -6.69 -5.77
N HIS A 74 -2.77 -6.41 -4.50
CA HIS A 74 -3.75 -6.41 -3.40
C HIS A 74 -4.89 -5.46 -3.71
N MET A 75 -4.59 -4.18 -3.99
CA MET A 75 -5.60 -3.20 -4.41
C MET A 75 -6.43 -3.70 -5.59
N GLY A 76 -5.80 -4.30 -6.60
CA GLY A 76 -6.50 -4.85 -7.76
C GLY A 76 -7.43 -6.02 -7.43
N LEU A 77 -7.00 -6.92 -6.54
CA LEU A 77 -7.82 -8.04 -6.04
C LEU A 77 -9.01 -7.52 -5.22
N VAL A 78 -8.82 -6.53 -4.37
CA VAL A 78 -9.92 -5.93 -3.58
C VAL A 78 -10.92 -5.21 -4.50
N CYS A 79 -10.45 -4.50 -5.53
CA CYS A 79 -11.34 -3.95 -6.55
C CYS A 79 -12.16 -5.04 -7.25
N ASN A 80 -11.55 -6.19 -7.59
CA ASN A 80 -12.26 -7.35 -8.12
C ASN A 80 -13.28 -7.94 -7.12
N MET A 81 -12.95 -7.98 -5.83
CA MET A 81 -13.89 -8.39 -4.76
C MET A 81 -15.07 -7.42 -4.67
N LEU A 82 -14.85 -6.11 -4.80
CA LEU A 82 -15.93 -5.14 -4.76
C LEU A 82 -16.84 -5.25 -5.99
N THR A 83 -16.28 -5.41 -7.18
CA THR A 83 -17.08 -5.54 -8.40
C THR A 83 -17.82 -6.86 -8.50
N THR A 84 -17.25 -7.96 -7.98
CA THR A 84 -17.92 -9.28 -8.02
C THR A 84 -19.22 -9.32 -7.23
N ILE A 85 -19.37 -8.47 -6.20
CA ILE A 85 -20.62 -8.32 -5.43
C ILE A 85 -21.49 -7.14 -5.91
N GLY A 86 -21.20 -6.62 -7.10
CA GLY A 86 -21.95 -5.56 -7.75
C GLY A 86 -21.65 -4.14 -7.22
N GLY A 87 -20.56 -3.94 -6.49
CA GLY A 87 -20.03 -2.62 -6.15
C GLY A 87 -19.24 -1.97 -7.28
N THR A 88 -18.84 -0.72 -7.09
CA THR A 88 -17.99 0.04 -8.01
C THR A 88 -16.89 0.72 -7.21
N PRO A 89 -15.60 0.39 -7.45
CA PRO A 89 -14.48 1.08 -6.81
C PRO A 89 -14.51 2.58 -7.06
N VAL A 90 -14.26 3.37 -6.02
CA VAL A 90 -13.99 4.80 -6.10
C VAL A 90 -12.53 5.03 -5.74
N LEU A 91 -11.77 5.60 -6.67
CA LEU A 91 -10.32 5.84 -6.57
C LEU A 91 -9.96 7.30 -6.89
N ALA A 92 -10.79 8.01 -7.67
CA ALA A 92 -10.52 9.34 -8.19
C ALA A 92 -11.47 10.41 -7.61
N ASP A 93 -11.67 10.39 -6.30
CA ASP A 93 -12.48 11.37 -5.57
C ASP A 93 -11.64 12.01 -4.43
N PRO A 94 -11.67 13.35 -4.24
CA PRO A 94 -10.90 14.04 -3.20
C PRO A 94 -11.09 13.45 -1.79
N LYS A 95 -12.23 12.82 -1.54
CA LYS A 95 -12.58 12.18 -0.27
C LYS A 95 -11.86 10.86 -0.07
N VAL A 96 -11.57 10.09 -1.13
CA VAL A 96 -10.96 8.74 -1.01
C VAL A 96 -9.44 8.74 -1.22
N VAL A 97 -8.89 9.73 -1.91
CA VAL A 97 -7.46 9.79 -2.23
C VAL A 97 -6.60 9.83 -0.95
N PRO A 98 -5.46 9.09 -0.91
CA PRO A 98 -4.50 9.14 0.19
C PRO A 98 -4.19 10.54 0.71
N LYS A 99 -4.18 10.68 2.04
CA LYS A 99 -3.72 11.87 2.75
C LYS A 99 -2.50 11.49 3.57
N TYR A 100 -1.39 12.16 3.32
CA TYR A 100 -0.14 11.96 4.04
C TYR A 100 0.05 13.03 5.10
N GLU A 101 1.01 12.81 6.00
CA GLU A 101 1.10 13.48 7.30
C GLU A 101 -0.15 13.23 8.15
N HIS A 102 -0.71 12.02 8.00
CA HIS A 102 -1.96 11.62 8.61
C HIS A 102 -1.98 10.11 8.86
N ALA A 103 -2.89 9.63 9.71
CA ALA A 103 -3.14 8.21 9.89
C ALA A 103 -3.74 7.55 8.64
N LEU A 104 -3.61 6.22 8.58
CA LEU A 104 -4.27 5.37 7.58
C LEU A 104 -5.80 5.58 7.58
N PRO A 105 -6.48 5.34 6.45
CA PRO A 105 -7.91 5.56 6.35
C PRO A 105 -8.70 4.63 7.26
N GLY A 106 -9.92 5.05 7.60
CA GLY A 106 -10.86 4.23 8.36
C GLY A 106 -10.53 4.05 9.84
N GLY A 107 -9.48 4.72 10.34
CA GLY A 107 -9.07 4.66 11.75
C GLY A 107 -8.26 3.42 12.12
N VAL A 108 -7.70 2.72 11.13
CA VAL A 108 -6.71 1.66 11.36
C VAL A 108 -5.42 2.32 11.83
N ARG A 109 -4.82 1.79 12.91
CA ARG A 109 -3.61 2.35 13.56
C ARG A 109 -3.67 3.88 13.72
N PRO A 110 -4.60 4.41 14.52
CA PRO A 110 -4.83 5.85 14.61
C PRO A 110 -3.61 6.63 15.14
N ASP A 111 -2.70 5.97 15.84
CA ASP A 111 -1.46 6.56 16.37
C ASP A 111 -0.31 6.57 15.35
N LEU A 112 -0.43 5.84 14.24
CA LEU A 112 0.58 5.80 13.18
C LEU A 112 0.40 7.00 12.24
N THR A 113 1.41 7.85 12.13
CA THR A 113 1.43 8.89 11.09
C THR A 113 2.13 8.38 9.84
N VAL A 114 1.40 8.29 8.73
CA VAL A 114 1.95 7.93 7.42
C VAL A 114 2.46 9.18 6.73
N PHE A 115 3.75 9.24 6.44
CA PHE A 115 4.42 10.38 5.81
C PHE A 115 5.16 10.00 4.53
N LEU A 116 5.49 10.99 3.72
CA LEU A 116 6.29 10.84 2.51
C LEU A 116 7.70 11.39 2.75
N GLU A 117 8.71 10.53 2.75
CA GLU A 117 10.12 10.89 2.83
C GLU A 117 10.96 9.93 1.96
N GLY A 118 12.23 10.25 1.72
CA GLY A 118 13.18 9.30 1.14
C GLY A 118 13.46 8.09 2.03
N LEU A 119 14.37 7.22 1.57
CA LEU A 119 14.78 6.04 2.32
C LEU A 119 15.62 6.45 3.54
N THR A 120 15.01 6.38 4.72
CA THR A 120 15.62 6.61 6.03
C THR A 120 15.25 5.47 6.98
N LYS A 121 15.87 5.41 8.16
CA LYS A 121 15.45 4.47 9.20
C LYS A 121 14.02 4.74 9.67
N ASP A 122 13.65 6.01 9.80
CA ASP A 122 12.32 6.44 10.22
C ASP A 122 11.26 6.02 9.18
N SER A 123 11.56 6.15 7.87
CA SER A 123 10.67 5.68 6.81
C SER A 123 10.44 4.17 6.88
N VAL A 124 11.50 3.36 7.00
CA VAL A 124 11.34 1.89 7.07
C VAL A 124 10.71 1.41 8.39
N GLU A 125 10.90 2.15 9.49
CA GLU A 125 10.16 1.91 10.73
C GLU A 125 8.66 2.12 10.51
N MET A 126 8.29 3.26 9.92
CA MET A 126 6.89 3.57 9.59
C MET A 126 6.29 2.52 8.65
N PHE A 127 7.03 2.06 7.64
CA PHE A 127 6.58 0.97 6.76
C PHE A 127 6.33 -0.32 7.55
N SER A 128 7.25 -0.69 8.45
CA SER A 128 7.04 -1.88 9.29
C SER A 128 5.85 -1.73 10.24
N GLU A 129 5.54 -0.52 10.71
CA GLU A 129 4.36 -0.31 11.55
C GLU A 129 3.06 -0.35 10.75
N ILE A 130 3.04 0.00 9.46
CA ILE A 130 1.89 -0.24 8.57
C ILE A 130 1.57 -1.75 8.55
N GLU A 131 2.58 -2.57 8.21
CA GLU A 131 2.45 -4.02 7.97
C GLU A 131 2.41 -4.89 9.23
N ARG A 132 2.39 -4.28 10.41
CA ARG A 132 2.62 -5.02 11.66
C ARG A 132 1.53 -6.07 11.97
N PRO A 133 1.84 -7.37 12.12
CA PRO A 133 0.83 -8.37 12.48
C PRO A 133 0.18 -8.12 13.85
N GLU A 134 -1.02 -8.67 14.09
CA GLU A 134 -1.65 -8.65 15.43
C GLU A 134 -0.76 -9.32 16.48
N ASN A 135 -0.12 -10.43 16.07
CA ASN A 135 0.71 -11.28 16.92
C ASN A 135 2.07 -11.50 16.23
N PRO A 136 3.01 -10.54 16.32
CA PRO A 136 4.32 -10.71 15.71
C PRO A 136 5.10 -11.85 16.36
N VAL A 137 5.78 -12.68 15.57
CA VAL A 137 6.67 -13.72 16.11
C VAL A 137 7.93 -13.14 16.79
N ALA A 138 8.11 -11.81 16.68
CA ALA A 138 9.10 -11.02 17.40
C ALA A 138 8.49 -9.66 17.88
N GLN A 139 8.22 -9.53 19.20
CA GLN A 139 7.72 -8.37 19.99
C GLN A 139 6.19 -8.08 20.01
N PHE A 140 5.71 -7.34 21.03
CA PHE A 140 4.29 -7.20 21.45
C PHE A 140 3.75 -5.75 21.41
N GLU A 141 2.55 -5.57 20.86
CA GLU A 141 1.45 -4.68 21.29
C GLU A 141 0.26 -4.91 20.33
N THR A 142 -0.98 -4.93 20.84
CA THR A 142 -2.19 -5.31 20.08
C THR A 142 -3.05 -4.09 19.72
N PHE A 143 -3.27 -3.87 18.43
CA PHE A 143 -4.27 -2.97 17.85
C PHE A 143 -5.08 -3.76 16.81
N ALA A 144 -6.23 -3.23 16.36
CA ALA A 144 -6.89 -3.79 15.18
C ALA A 144 -5.98 -3.63 13.96
N THR A 145 -5.57 -4.74 13.33
CA THR A 145 -4.66 -4.73 12.17
C THR A 145 -5.41 -4.89 10.85
N ILE A 146 -4.67 -4.76 9.75
CA ILE A 146 -5.18 -4.98 8.40
C ILE A 146 -5.65 -6.44 8.27
N GLY A 147 -4.91 -7.40 8.82
CA GLY A 147 -5.27 -8.82 8.86
C GLY A 147 -6.57 -9.12 9.60
N ALA A 148 -6.86 -8.41 10.69
CA ALA A 148 -8.14 -8.50 11.41
C ALA A 148 -9.32 -8.10 10.52
N PHE A 149 -9.13 -7.00 9.78
CA PHE A 149 -10.16 -6.45 8.90
C PHE A 149 -10.45 -7.39 7.72
N TYR A 150 -9.40 -7.95 7.09
CA TYR A 150 -9.57 -8.96 6.05
C TYR A 150 -10.22 -10.25 6.54
N THR A 151 -9.94 -10.67 7.77
CA THR A 151 -10.63 -11.81 8.39
C THR A 151 -12.15 -11.56 8.51
N ALA A 152 -12.55 -10.36 8.92
CA ALA A 152 -13.97 -10.00 8.97
C ALA A 152 -14.63 -9.92 7.58
N ILE A 153 -13.88 -9.49 6.55
CA ILE A 153 -14.34 -9.48 5.15
C ILE A 153 -14.54 -10.93 4.64
N GLU A 154 -13.60 -11.84 4.94
CA GLU A 154 -13.70 -13.26 4.58
C GLU A 154 -14.95 -13.91 5.19
N GLU A 155 -15.17 -13.73 6.50
CA GLU A 155 -16.37 -14.23 7.20
C GLU A 155 -17.69 -13.72 6.56
N ALA A 156 -17.70 -12.45 6.14
CA ALA A 156 -18.85 -11.86 5.47
C ALA A 156 -19.06 -12.46 4.06
N PHE A 157 -18.00 -12.74 3.31
CA PHE A 157 -18.10 -13.43 2.03
C PHE A 157 -18.66 -14.85 2.17
N GLU A 158 -18.28 -15.59 3.22
CA GLU A 158 -18.79 -16.95 3.47
C GLU A 158 -20.31 -16.99 3.69
N THR A 159 -20.87 -15.93 4.28
CA THR A 159 -22.31 -15.80 4.49
C THR A 159 -23.04 -15.21 3.27
N HIS A 160 -22.30 -14.56 2.37
CA HIS A 160 -22.84 -13.84 1.21
C HIS A 160 -22.34 -14.39 -0.14
N GLN A 161 -21.99 -15.67 -0.22
CA GLN A 161 -21.47 -16.30 -1.45
C GLN A 161 -22.37 -16.09 -2.68
N HIS A 162 -23.69 -15.99 -2.47
CA HIS A 162 -24.69 -15.73 -3.52
C HIS A 162 -24.52 -14.36 -4.22
N LEU A 163 -23.76 -13.43 -3.65
CA LEU A 163 -23.44 -12.14 -4.26
C LEU A 163 -22.30 -12.25 -5.29
N ILE A 164 -21.48 -13.30 -5.24
CA ILE A 164 -20.30 -13.46 -6.10
C ILE A 164 -20.77 -13.74 -7.52
N SER A 165 -20.60 -12.76 -8.41
CA SER A 165 -21.10 -12.83 -9.78
C SER A 165 -20.01 -12.91 -10.85
N GLY A 166 -18.76 -12.61 -10.50
CA GLY A 166 -17.65 -12.50 -11.44
C GLY A 166 -17.76 -11.31 -12.41
N ALA A 167 -18.54 -10.26 -12.07
CA ALA A 167 -18.75 -9.11 -12.94
C ALA A 167 -17.61 -8.08 -12.84
N ARG A 168 -17.29 -7.41 -13.97
CA ARG A 168 -16.31 -6.31 -14.07
C ARG A 168 -14.98 -6.64 -13.40
N GLN A 169 -14.33 -7.70 -13.88
CA GLN A 169 -13.10 -8.26 -13.33
C GLN A 169 -11.90 -7.86 -14.17
N VAL A 170 -10.85 -7.37 -13.52
CA VAL A 170 -9.53 -7.21 -14.14
C VAL A 170 -8.77 -8.53 -14.06
N ASP A 171 -8.14 -8.93 -15.17
CA ASP A 171 -7.22 -10.06 -15.24
C ASP A 171 -5.87 -9.58 -15.79
N PHE A 172 -4.89 -9.46 -14.92
CA PHE A 172 -3.60 -8.85 -15.24
C PHE A 172 -2.45 -9.50 -14.46
N SER A 173 -1.43 -9.95 -15.18
CA SER A 173 -0.23 -10.55 -14.58
C SER A 173 0.86 -9.49 -14.39
N LEU A 174 1.37 -9.43 -13.17
CA LEU A 174 2.51 -8.64 -12.72
C LEU A 174 3.68 -9.56 -12.36
N GLU A 175 3.66 -10.83 -12.78
CA GLU A 175 4.63 -11.87 -12.39
C GLU A 175 6.08 -11.55 -12.81
N SER A 176 6.26 -10.62 -13.75
CA SER A 176 7.58 -10.07 -14.11
C SER A 176 8.18 -9.15 -13.04
N HIS A 177 7.43 -8.85 -11.98
CA HIS A 177 7.78 -7.93 -10.90
C HIS A 177 7.68 -8.54 -9.50
N GLY A 178 7.38 -9.83 -9.39
CA GLY A 178 7.30 -10.62 -8.16
C GLY A 178 6.60 -11.93 -8.49
N GLN A 179 7.04 -13.06 -7.93
CA GLN A 179 6.29 -14.31 -8.17
C GLN A 179 4.91 -14.18 -7.50
N GLY A 180 3.88 -14.76 -8.12
CA GLY A 180 2.53 -14.70 -7.57
C GLY A 180 1.77 -13.38 -7.76
N ASN A 181 2.43 -12.30 -8.18
CA ASN A 181 1.78 -11.02 -8.46
C ASN A 181 0.86 -11.12 -9.68
N LYS A 182 -0.41 -11.40 -9.42
CA LYS A 182 -1.44 -11.55 -10.43
C LYS A 182 -2.80 -11.13 -9.90
N ILE A 183 -3.41 -10.18 -10.59
CA ILE A 183 -4.83 -9.85 -10.40
C ILE A 183 -5.63 -10.88 -11.20
N VAL A 184 -6.47 -11.65 -10.52
CA VAL A 184 -7.26 -12.73 -11.12
C VAL A 184 -8.77 -12.47 -10.99
N PRO A 185 -9.61 -12.95 -11.92
CA PRO A 185 -11.07 -12.90 -11.77
C PRO A 185 -11.55 -13.71 -10.57
N LEU A 186 -12.43 -13.11 -9.77
CA LEU A 186 -13.00 -13.67 -8.54
C LEU A 186 -14.49 -13.99 -8.73
N ASP A 187 -14.76 -15.16 -9.33
CA ASP A 187 -16.10 -15.64 -9.68
C ASP A 187 -16.59 -16.79 -8.77
N THR A 188 -15.80 -17.21 -7.77
CA THR A 188 -16.19 -18.17 -6.74
C THR A 188 -15.66 -17.78 -5.36
N ILE A 189 -16.27 -18.31 -4.30
CA ILE A 189 -15.81 -18.09 -2.92
C ILE A 189 -14.39 -18.61 -2.70
N GLU A 190 -14.00 -19.71 -3.34
CA GLU A 190 -12.65 -20.27 -3.22
C GLU A 190 -11.59 -19.31 -3.77
N LYS A 191 -11.89 -18.62 -4.88
CA LYS A 191 -10.98 -17.62 -5.44
C LYS A 191 -10.92 -16.37 -4.57
N VAL A 192 -12.05 -15.93 -4.03
CA VAL A 192 -12.09 -14.80 -3.07
C VAL A 192 -11.28 -15.13 -1.82
N ARG A 193 -11.46 -16.33 -1.24
CA ARG A 193 -10.70 -16.80 -0.08
C ARG A 193 -9.20 -16.81 -0.35
N ALA A 194 -8.79 -17.40 -1.48
CA ALA A 194 -7.38 -17.42 -1.88
C ALA A 194 -6.79 -16.01 -2.06
N ALA A 195 -7.56 -15.07 -2.63
CA ALA A 195 -7.11 -13.69 -2.77
C ALA A 195 -6.97 -12.97 -1.41
N ILE A 196 -7.90 -13.19 -0.47
CA ILE A 196 -7.80 -12.64 0.89
C ILE A 196 -6.60 -13.23 1.65
N GLU A 197 -6.39 -14.55 1.53
CA GLU A 197 -5.25 -15.25 2.13
C GLU A 197 -3.91 -14.68 1.62
N ILE A 198 -3.77 -14.47 0.31
CA ILE A 198 -2.60 -13.82 -0.29
C ILE A 198 -2.33 -12.44 0.32
N ILE A 199 -3.36 -11.58 0.39
CA ILE A 199 -3.20 -10.20 0.90
C ILE A 199 -2.72 -10.22 2.36
N LYS A 200 -3.38 -11.02 3.21
CA LYS A 200 -3.03 -11.13 4.63
C LYS A 200 -1.60 -11.61 4.85
N GLU A 201 -1.22 -12.67 4.13
CA GLU A 201 0.04 -13.36 4.40
C GLU A 201 1.24 -12.69 3.76
N GLN A 202 1.08 -12.01 2.62
CA GLN A 202 2.14 -11.19 2.05
C GLN A 202 2.46 -9.97 2.93
N GLY A 203 1.45 -9.29 3.49
CA GLY A 203 1.66 -8.14 4.37
C GLY A 203 2.23 -8.53 5.75
N GLU A 204 1.44 -9.29 6.53
CA GLU A 204 1.68 -9.52 7.96
C GLU A 204 2.45 -10.82 8.27
N GLY A 205 2.48 -11.77 7.32
CA GLY A 205 2.94 -13.14 7.54
C GLY A 205 1.94 -13.94 8.39
N THR A 206 2.41 -15.03 9.02
CA THR A 206 1.57 -15.85 9.91
C THR A 206 1.99 -15.72 11.36
N SER A 207 1.11 -16.08 12.30
CA SER A 207 1.45 -16.14 13.72
C SER A 207 2.51 -17.20 14.07
N ALA A 208 2.85 -18.07 13.12
CA ALA A 208 3.79 -19.19 13.32
C ALA A 208 5.10 -19.01 12.54
N SER A 209 5.11 -18.21 11.47
CA SER A 209 6.25 -18.05 10.57
C SER A 209 6.31 -16.63 10.00
N PRO A 210 7.52 -16.05 9.90
CA PRO A 210 7.72 -14.79 9.20
C PRO A 210 7.74 -14.95 7.67
N GLU A 211 7.72 -16.18 7.18
CA GLU A 211 7.75 -16.49 5.75
C GLU A 211 6.39 -16.18 5.10
N ASN A 212 6.44 -15.64 3.88
CA ASN A 212 5.33 -15.58 2.94
C ASN A 212 5.18 -16.97 2.27
N PRO A 213 4.11 -17.73 2.52
CA PRO A 213 3.96 -19.07 1.97
C PRO A 213 3.25 -19.10 0.62
N PHE A 214 2.82 -17.95 0.06
CA PHE A 214 2.01 -17.86 -1.15
C PHE A 214 2.66 -17.00 -2.24
N PRO A 215 2.38 -17.35 -3.51
CA PRO A 215 3.42 -17.82 -4.42
C PRO A 215 4.69 -16.95 -4.37
N GLY A 216 5.64 -17.34 -3.52
CA GLY A 216 6.90 -16.63 -3.33
C GLY A 216 8.11 -17.54 -3.56
N LYS A 217 9.30 -16.96 -3.57
CA LYS A 217 10.55 -17.77 -3.53
C LYS A 217 10.61 -18.50 -2.17
N PRO A 218 11.19 -19.71 -2.08
CA PRO A 218 11.40 -20.36 -0.78
C PRO A 218 12.17 -19.44 0.18
N GLY A 219 11.61 -19.19 1.37
CA GLY A 219 12.17 -18.29 2.37
C GLY A 219 11.90 -16.80 2.12
N GLU A 220 11.01 -16.46 1.20
CA GLU A 220 10.47 -15.10 1.07
C GLU A 220 9.75 -14.70 2.36
N LEU A 221 9.98 -13.48 2.82
CA LEU A 221 9.43 -12.96 4.07
C LEU A 221 8.20 -12.10 3.77
N ALA A 222 7.24 -12.07 4.69
CA ALA A 222 6.17 -11.07 4.63
C ALA A 222 6.73 -9.64 4.79
N HIS A 223 6.01 -8.66 4.27
CA HIS A 223 6.46 -7.27 4.14
C HIS A 223 6.94 -6.68 5.47
N TYR A 224 6.20 -6.94 6.55
CA TYR A 224 6.61 -6.56 7.90
C TYR A 224 8.06 -6.95 8.20
N TYR A 225 8.40 -8.22 7.99
CA TYR A 225 9.73 -8.72 8.32
C TYR A 225 10.80 -8.19 7.38
N VAL A 226 10.48 -8.01 6.09
CA VAL A 226 11.39 -7.36 5.12
C VAL A 226 11.75 -5.94 5.56
N PHE A 227 10.75 -5.13 5.95
CA PHE A 227 11.02 -3.78 6.48
C PHE A 227 11.77 -3.80 7.81
N ARG A 228 11.51 -4.78 8.68
CA ARG A 228 12.28 -4.94 9.93
C ARG A 228 13.73 -5.34 9.68
N GLU A 229 14.03 -6.17 8.66
CA GLU A 229 15.41 -6.46 8.26
C GLU A 229 16.14 -5.17 7.86
N MET A 230 15.49 -4.30 7.07
CA MET A 230 16.03 -3.00 6.65
C MET A 230 16.27 -2.06 7.85
N PHE A 231 15.34 -2.02 8.80
CA PHE A 231 15.44 -1.19 10.01
C PHE A 231 16.62 -1.61 10.91
N HIS A 232 16.72 -2.91 11.18
CA HIS A 232 17.79 -3.49 12.00
C HIS A 232 19.13 -3.54 11.27
N GLY A 233 19.10 -3.53 9.93
CA GLY A 233 20.28 -3.69 9.09
C GLY A 233 20.80 -5.13 9.06
N LYS A 234 19.94 -6.11 9.34
CA LYS A 234 20.29 -7.52 9.54
C LYS A 234 19.17 -8.43 9.05
N ARG A 235 19.56 -9.54 8.40
CA ARG A 235 18.61 -10.60 8.01
C ARG A 235 17.99 -11.26 9.24
N LEU A 236 16.71 -11.58 9.15
CA LEU A 236 15.98 -12.38 10.12
C LEU A 236 16.34 -13.85 9.90
N ILE A 237 16.82 -14.52 10.95
CA ILE A 237 17.18 -15.93 10.89
C ILE A 237 16.55 -16.68 12.04
N LYS A 238 16.28 -17.96 11.82
CA LYS A 238 15.83 -18.88 12.86
C LYS A 238 17.03 -19.23 13.75
N VAL A 239 16.97 -18.83 15.02
CA VAL A 239 18.05 -19.04 16.01
C VAL A 239 17.79 -20.20 16.96
N SER A 240 16.57 -20.74 16.98
CA SER A 240 16.21 -21.96 17.70
C SER A 240 15.08 -22.68 16.96
N GLU A 241 15.13 -24.02 16.94
CA GLU A 241 14.09 -24.87 16.34
C GLU A 241 13.01 -25.30 17.34
N SER A 242 13.31 -25.35 18.64
CA SER A 242 12.39 -25.89 19.66
C SER A 242 12.61 -25.22 21.03
N PRO A 243 11.82 -24.18 21.39
CA PRO A 243 10.79 -23.55 20.56
C PRO A 243 11.39 -22.84 19.35
N ALA A 244 10.60 -22.66 18.29
CA ALA A 244 11.00 -21.83 17.16
C ALA A 244 11.23 -20.40 17.63
N VAL A 245 12.42 -19.85 17.42
CA VAL A 245 12.77 -18.46 17.75
C VAL A 245 13.48 -17.84 16.56
N TRP A 246 13.06 -16.62 16.20
CA TRP A 246 13.65 -15.83 15.13
C TRP A 246 14.31 -14.58 15.71
N ASP A 247 15.42 -14.16 15.11
CA ASP A 247 16.17 -12.97 15.55
C ASP A 247 16.93 -12.33 14.37
N PHE A 248 17.14 -11.02 14.42
CA PHE A 248 17.81 -10.23 13.38
C PHE A 248 19.33 -10.34 13.53
N LYS A 249 19.85 -11.58 13.40
CA LYS A 249 21.26 -11.95 13.60
C LYS A 249 21.92 -12.50 12.35
N GLY A 250 21.24 -12.48 11.21
CA GLY A 250 21.76 -12.95 9.94
C GLY A 250 22.76 -11.98 9.29
N GLU A 251 22.88 -12.09 7.97
CA GLU A 251 23.75 -11.25 7.15
C GLU A 251 23.36 -9.76 7.22
N ASP A 252 24.31 -8.88 6.90
CA ASP A 252 24.08 -7.43 6.89
C ASP A 252 23.12 -7.01 5.77
N VAL A 253 22.16 -6.13 6.10
CA VAL A 253 21.20 -5.51 5.18
C VAL A 253 21.27 -3.99 5.32
N PRO A 254 22.40 -3.33 5.01
CA PRO A 254 22.52 -1.90 5.18
C PRO A 254 21.60 -1.15 4.21
N LEU A 255 21.04 -0.03 4.65
CA LEU A 255 20.31 0.86 3.74
C LEU A 255 21.29 1.40 2.67
N PRO A 256 20.95 1.32 1.37
CA PRO A 256 21.81 1.79 0.30
C PRO A 256 21.89 3.32 0.25
N PRO A 257 22.85 3.89 -0.50
CA PRO A 257 22.89 5.31 -0.76
C PRO A 257 21.59 5.82 -1.42
N ALA A 258 20.97 6.82 -0.77
CA ALA A 258 19.78 7.50 -1.26
C ALA A 258 20.04 9.00 -1.43
N PHE A 259 19.20 9.66 -2.23
CA PHE A 259 19.05 11.10 -2.20
C PHE A 259 18.35 11.51 -0.89
N PRO A 260 18.74 12.63 -0.26
CA PRO A 260 18.18 13.08 1.02
C PRO A 260 16.82 13.76 0.81
N MET A 261 15.86 13.07 0.18
CA MET A 261 14.50 13.58 0.00
C MET A 261 13.91 13.92 1.37
N GLY A 262 13.51 15.17 1.54
CA GLY A 262 12.88 15.65 2.76
C GLY A 262 11.46 15.14 2.92
N ARG A 263 10.98 15.19 4.16
CA ARG A 263 9.59 14.91 4.52
C ARG A 263 8.67 15.95 3.89
N VAL A 264 7.71 15.50 3.09
CA VAL A 264 6.75 16.38 2.42
C VAL A 264 5.77 16.96 3.45
N PRO A 265 5.55 18.28 3.52
CA PRO A 265 4.59 18.87 4.45
C PRO A 265 3.15 18.42 4.20
N GLU A 266 2.28 18.50 5.21
CA GLU A 266 0.86 18.22 5.04
C GLU A 266 0.28 19.15 3.97
N GLY A 267 -0.32 18.56 2.93
CA GLY A 267 -0.87 19.30 1.79
C GLY A 267 0.16 19.81 0.77
N GLY A 268 1.43 19.41 0.88
CA GLY A 268 2.48 19.66 -0.12
C GLY A 268 3.47 20.76 0.25
N TRP A 269 4.51 20.90 -0.58
CA TRP A 269 5.65 21.82 -0.35
C TRP A 269 5.25 23.30 -0.32
N ALA A 270 4.14 23.66 -0.96
CA ALA A 270 3.61 25.03 -0.91
C ALA A 270 3.20 25.47 0.51
N ASN A 271 2.94 24.52 1.42
CA ASN A 271 2.56 24.80 2.80
C ASN A 271 3.77 24.98 3.74
N ASP A 272 5.00 24.74 3.27
CA ASP A 272 6.22 25.09 4.00
C ASP A 272 6.81 26.39 3.43
N ALA A 273 6.67 27.48 4.16
CA ALA A 273 7.17 28.79 3.75
C ALA A 273 8.70 28.83 3.52
N SER A 274 9.47 27.98 4.22
CA SER A 274 10.92 27.92 4.07
C SER A 274 11.34 27.16 2.82
N ASN A 275 10.51 26.20 2.39
CA ASN A 275 10.77 25.29 1.29
C ASN A 275 9.75 25.43 0.15
N ALA A 276 9.10 26.59 0.05
CA ALA A 276 8.10 26.85 -0.98
C ALA A 276 8.76 26.71 -2.37
N PRO A 277 8.20 25.89 -3.27
CA PRO A 277 8.87 25.53 -4.52
C PRO A 277 8.97 26.74 -5.45
N ALA A 278 10.14 26.95 -6.03
CA ALA A 278 10.32 27.90 -7.12
C ALA A 278 9.54 27.46 -8.38
N PRO A 279 9.22 28.36 -9.33
CA PRO A 279 8.38 28.03 -10.49
C PRO A 279 8.83 26.80 -11.29
N ALA A 280 10.14 26.59 -11.44
CA ALA A 280 10.67 25.40 -12.14
C ALA A 280 10.39 24.09 -11.37
N VAL A 281 10.46 24.11 -10.04
CA VAL A 281 10.12 22.96 -9.19
C VAL A 281 8.61 22.73 -9.19
N GLN A 282 7.81 23.80 -9.12
CA GLN A 282 6.35 23.72 -9.23
C GLN A 282 5.89 23.04 -10.53
N GLN A 283 6.60 23.25 -11.65
CA GLN A 283 6.29 22.58 -12.91
C GLN A 283 6.46 21.05 -12.80
N VAL A 284 7.52 20.58 -12.13
CA VAL A 284 7.77 19.15 -11.94
C VAL A 284 6.78 18.55 -10.95
N LEU A 285 6.49 19.25 -9.84
CA LEU A 285 5.46 18.85 -8.87
C LEU A 285 4.08 18.76 -9.52
N GLY A 286 3.68 19.78 -10.29
CA GLY A 286 2.43 19.80 -11.03
C GLY A 286 2.34 18.70 -12.07
N ALA A 287 3.43 18.39 -12.77
CA ALA A 287 3.49 17.26 -13.70
C ALA A 287 3.29 15.93 -12.96
N PHE A 288 3.94 15.72 -11.81
CA PHE A 288 3.73 14.54 -10.98
C PHE A 288 2.26 14.41 -10.53
N ASN A 289 1.70 15.47 -9.95
CA ASN A 289 0.32 15.49 -9.43
C ASN A 289 -0.72 15.28 -10.55
N THR A 290 -0.45 15.78 -11.76
CA THR A 290 -1.27 15.51 -12.95
C THR A 290 -1.24 14.04 -13.33
N GLN A 291 -0.06 13.42 -13.37
CA GLN A 291 0.08 11.99 -13.68
C GLN A 291 -0.62 11.13 -12.62
N PHE A 292 -0.46 11.47 -11.34
CA PHE A 292 -1.14 10.79 -10.23
C PHE A 292 -2.66 10.85 -10.36
N SER A 293 -3.21 12.03 -10.59
CA SER A 293 -4.67 12.22 -10.73
C SER A 293 -5.23 11.47 -11.94
N ALA A 294 -4.52 11.52 -13.07
CA ALA A 294 -4.91 10.79 -14.28
C ALA A 294 -4.79 9.26 -14.12
N MET A 295 -3.77 8.79 -13.39
CA MET A 295 -3.63 7.38 -13.03
C MET A 295 -4.84 6.89 -12.23
N LEU A 296 -5.26 7.63 -11.20
CA LEU A 296 -6.40 7.25 -10.37
C LEU A 296 -7.69 7.16 -11.18
N ARG A 297 -7.96 8.13 -12.06
CA ARG A 297 -9.13 8.09 -12.97
C ARG A 297 -9.09 6.90 -13.91
N ALA A 298 -7.91 6.61 -14.48
CA ALA A 298 -7.73 5.49 -15.38
C ALA A 298 -7.88 4.13 -14.67
N LEU A 299 -7.40 4.02 -13.43
CA LEU A 299 -7.64 2.84 -12.59
C LEU A 299 -9.13 2.70 -12.26
N GLU A 300 -9.80 3.77 -11.81
CA GLU A 300 -11.24 3.74 -11.53
C GLU A 300 -12.05 3.25 -12.74
N ALA A 301 -11.76 3.80 -13.92
CA ALA A 301 -12.39 3.40 -15.17
C ALA A 301 -12.12 1.92 -15.53
N ALA A 302 -10.96 1.36 -15.16
CA ALA A 302 -10.61 -0.03 -15.48
C ALA A 302 -11.57 -1.06 -14.85
N TRP A 303 -12.23 -0.73 -13.72
CA TRP A 303 -13.25 -1.59 -13.09
C TRP A 303 -14.68 -1.23 -13.50
N GLN A 304 -14.86 -0.33 -14.47
CA GLN A 304 -16.17 0.08 -14.99
C GLN A 304 -16.45 -0.43 -16.42
N THR A 305 -15.47 -1.07 -17.06
CA THR A 305 -15.56 -1.55 -18.44
C THR A 305 -14.82 -2.89 -18.59
N ASP A 306 -15.17 -3.65 -19.63
CA ASP A 306 -14.43 -4.85 -20.03
C ASP A 306 -13.20 -4.52 -20.92
N ASP A 307 -13.03 -3.24 -21.29
CA ASP A 307 -11.88 -2.75 -22.05
C ASP A 307 -10.63 -2.63 -21.16
N ARG A 308 -9.49 -3.12 -21.63
CA ARG A 308 -8.20 -3.03 -20.93
C ARG A 308 -7.48 -1.70 -21.13
N THR A 309 -7.95 -0.85 -22.05
CA THR A 309 -7.34 0.44 -22.37
C THR A 309 -7.13 1.35 -21.14
N PRO A 310 -8.10 1.50 -20.21
CA PRO A 310 -7.89 2.30 -19.01
C PRO A 310 -6.75 1.78 -18.12
N LEU A 311 -6.64 0.46 -17.95
CA LEU A 311 -5.54 -0.13 -17.17
C LEU A 311 -4.16 0.15 -17.80
N VAL A 312 -4.04 -0.01 -19.12
CA VAL A 312 -2.80 0.32 -19.84
C VAL A 312 -2.47 1.80 -19.73
N THR A 313 -3.50 2.66 -19.75
CA THR A 313 -3.36 4.10 -19.57
C THR A 313 -2.83 4.43 -18.17
N ALA A 314 -3.38 3.81 -17.13
CA ALA A 314 -2.90 3.96 -15.76
C ALA A 314 -1.42 3.57 -15.61
N ILE A 315 -1.00 2.45 -16.21
CA ILE A 315 0.41 2.01 -16.21
C ILE A 315 1.32 3.06 -16.89
N GLY A 316 0.85 3.66 -17.99
CA GLY A 316 1.54 4.77 -18.65
C GLY A 316 1.77 5.95 -17.69
N HIS A 317 0.74 6.33 -16.94
CA HIS A 317 0.83 7.39 -15.93
C HIS A 317 1.76 7.04 -14.76
N MET A 318 1.76 5.79 -14.27
CA MET A 318 2.71 5.31 -13.25
C MET A 318 4.18 5.48 -13.69
N SER A 319 4.48 5.19 -14.96
CA SER A 319 5.81 5.43 -15.54
C SER A 319 6.16 6.92 -15.60
N GLY A 320 5.18 7.77 -15.94
CA GLY A 320 5.30 9.22 -15.88
C GLY A 320 5.59 9.73 -14.47
N MET A 321 4.86 9.26 -13.47
CA MET A 321 5.08 9.59 -12.05
C MET A 321 6.51 9.26 -11.61
N ARG A 322 7.01 8.05 -11.93
CA ARG A 322 8.41 7.67 -11.64
C ARG A 322 9.41 8.65 -12.26
N THR A 323 9.16 9.08 -13.49
CA THR A 323 10.04 10.01 -14.20
C THR A 323 10.12 11.35 -13.48
N GLU A 324 8.98 11.91 -13.08
CA GLU A 324 8.95 13.21 -12.38
C GLU A 324 9.49 13.09 -10.94
N ALA A 325 9.13 12.04 -10.20
CA ALA A 325 9.67 11.81 -8.86
C ALA A 325 11.20 11.70 -8.84
N ARG A 326 11.79 11.03 -9.84
CA ARG A 326 13.26 10.93 -9.95
C ARG A 326 13.92 12.28 -10.25
N LYS A 327 13.22 13.23 -10.86
CA LYS A 327 13.71 14.62 -10.97
C LYS A 327 13.64 15.32 -9.62
N LEU A 328 12.50 15.23 -8.93
CA LEU A 328 12.28 15.90 -7.64
C LEU A 328 13.34 15.57 -6.60
N VAL A 329 13.67 14.28 -6.43
CA VAL A 329 14.68 13.85 -5.44
C VAL A 329 16.10 14.34 -5.72
N GLN A 330 16.35 15.01 -6.86
CA GLN A 330 17.62 15.64 -7.21
C GLN A 330 17.59 17.18 -7.09
N LEU A 331 16.43 17.77 -6.82
CA LEU A 331 16.26 19.21 -6.68
C LEU A 331 16.40 19.58 -5.19
N GLU A 332 17.38 20.39 -4.84
CA GLU A 332 17.64 20.79 -3.45
C GLU A 332 16.56 21.72 -2.91
N LEU A 333 16.25 21.55 -1.63
CA LEU A 333 15.44 22.49 -0.85
C LEU A 333 16.23 23.80 -0.63
N PRO A 334 15.55 24.96 -0.65
CA PRO A 334 16.21 26.26 -0.54
C PRO A 334 16.67 26.62 0.89
N ASP A 335 16.29 25.84 1.90
CA ASP A 335 16.62 26.07 3.32
C ASP A 335 18.10 25.83 3.68
N GLY A 336 18.92 25.34 2.74
CA GLY A 336 20.33 25.05 2.94
C GLY A 336 20.61 23.78 3.75
N SER A 337 19.59 22.96 4.03
CA SER A 337 19.74 21.68 4.73
C SER A 337 20.48 20.61 3.92
N GLY A 338 20.57 20.80 2.59
CA GLY A 338 21.05 19.80 1.65
C GLY A 338 20.04 18.67 1.39
N ARG A 339 18.80 18.78 1.91
CA ARG A 339 17.69 17.89 1.55
C ARG A 339 17.14 18.22 0.17
N THR A 340 16.39 17.30 -0.41
CA THR A 340 15.76 17.47 -1.75
C THR A 340 14.25 17.38 -1.69
N TYR A 341 13.59 17.90 -2.73
CA TYR A 341 12.14 17.77 -2.90
C TYR A 341 11.73 16.30 -3.12
N GLY A 342 10.45 16.02 -2.85
CA GLY A 342 9.82 14.74 -3.12
C GLY A 342 8.44 14.88 -3.75
N PRO A 343 7.89 13.81 -4.34
CA PRO A 343 6.53 13.80 -4.87
C PRO A 343 5.48 14.02 -3.76
N GLU A 344 4.44 14.80 -4.05
CA GLU A 344 3.43 15.18 -3.04
C GLU A 344 2.16 14.31 -3.07
N PHE A 345 1.92 13.59 -4.18
CA PHE A 345 0.70 12.81 -4.39
C PHE A 345 -0.58 13.63 -4.18
N LEU A 346 -0.60 14.89 -4.62
CA LEU A 346 -1.80 15.73 -4.54
C LEU A 346 -2.75 15.41 -5.69
N TYR A 347 -4.02 15.20 -5.35
CA TYR A 347 -5.08 15.06 -6.34
C TYR A 347 -5.52 16.43 -6.87
N ILE A 348 -5.61 16.54 -8.19
CA ILE A 348 -6.07 17.72 -8.90
C ILE A 348 -7.46 17.43 -9.42
N GLU A 349 -8.48 18.10 -8.89
CA GLU A 349 -9.86 18.03 -9.40
C GLU A 349 -9.95 18.62 -10.82
N GLU A 350 -10.82 18.05 -11.65
CA GLU A 350 -11.11 18.56 -13.02
C GLU A 350 -12.23 19.61 -13.02
#